data_AF-A0A8T6VJN6-F1
#
_entry.id   AF-A0A8T6VJN6-F1
#
_cell.length_a   1.000
_cell.length_b   1.000
_cell.length_c   1.000
_cell.angle_alpha   90.00
_cell.angle_beta   90.00
_cell.angle_gamma   90.00
#
_symmetry.space_group_name_H-M   'P 1'
#
loop_
_entity.id
_entity.type
_entity.pdbx_description
1 polymer ?
#
loop_
_entity_poly.entity_id
_entity_poly.type
_entity_poly.pdbx_seq_one_letter_code
_entity_poly.pdbx_strand_id
1 'polypeptide(L)'
;MGKTFRVKTWAEFKRLVGEKKPRSIVYIIAQTIPAKDLTSLKLILPVEGAQYFFIDCAKGNKLRKTGILIHTDKKGNRFIEDDDVKDFLKTQLQREDLEIFSYWTI
;
A
#
# COMPACT_ATOMS: atom_id res chain seq x y z
N MET A 1 -21.33 -1.38 -11.34
CA MET A 1 -20.38 -0.77 -10.39
C MET A 1 -20.01 -1.81 -9.34
N GLY A 2 -18.72 -2.12 -9.18
CA GLY A 2 -18.27 -3.01 -8.10
C GLY A 2 -18.37 -2.33 -6.73
N LYS A 3 -18.53 -3.12 -5.67
CA LYS A 3 -18.59 -2.59 -4.29
C LYS A 3 -17.19 -2.25 -3.79
N THR A 4 -17.04 -1.15 -3.06
CA THR A 4 -15.74 -0.73 -2.52
C THR A 4 -15.73 -0.83 -0.99
N PHE A 5 -14.71 -1.47 -0.42
CA PHE A 5 -14.60 -1.75 1.01
C PHE A 5 -13.30 -1.21 1.60
N ARG A 6 -13.40 -0.47 2.71
CA ARG A 6 -12.24 0.01 3.45
C ARG A 6 -11.75 -1.04 4.44
N VAL A 7 -10.50 -1.46 4.30
CA VAL A 7 -9.83 -2.37 5.24
C VAL A 7 -9.06 -1.55 6.26
N LYS A 8 -9.32 -1.78 7.55
CA LYS A 8 -8.81 -0.91 8.61
C LYS A 8 -7.43 -1.34 9.11
N THR A 9 -7.16 -2.64 9.12
CA THR A 9 -5.94 -3.22 9.71
C THR A 9 -5.14 -4.03 8.70
N TRP A 10 -3.83 -4.16 8.94
CA TRP A 10 -2.96 -4.96 8.10
C TRP A 10 -3.31 -6.45 8.17
N ALA A 11 -3.63 -6.96 9.37
CA ALA A 11 -4.02 -8.35 9.58
C ALA A 11 -5.27 -8.73 8.76
N GLU A 12 -6.28 -7.86 8.73
CA GLU A 12 -7.48 -8.04 7.91
C GLU A 12 -7.16 -8.05 6.41
N PHE A 13 -6.26 -7.16 5.96
CA PHE A 13 -5.83 -7.13 4.56
C PHE A 13 -5.13 -8.44 4.16
N LYS A 14 -4.19 -8.92 4.98
CA LYS A 14 -3.52 -10.21 4.75
C LYS A 14 -4.50 -11.37 4.67
N ARG A 15 -5.49 -11.40 5.57
CA ARG A 15 -6.55 -12.42 5.54
C ARG A 15 -7.32 -12.38 4.22
N LEU A 16 -7.72 -11.20 3.75
CA LEU A 16 -8.43 -11.04 2.48
C LEU A 16 -7.60 -11.50 1.27
N VAL A 17 -6.29 -11.24 1.25
CA VAL A 17 -5.39 -11.74 0.19
C VAL A 17 -5.39 -13.28 0.17
N GLY A 18 -5.34 -13.92 1.33
CA GLY A 18 -5.38 -15.38 1.47
C GLY A 18 -6.74 -15.99 1.06
N GLU A 19 -7.84 -15.39 1.50
CA GLU A 19 -9.20 -15.86 1.22
C GLU A 19 -9.60 -15.67 -0.25
N LYS A 20 -9.32 -14.49 -0.81
CA LYS A 20 -9.78 -14.11 -2.15
C LYS A 20 -8.83 -14.54 -3.26
N LYS A 21 -7.58 -14.88 -2.91
CA LYS A 21 -6.52 -15.32 -3.84
C LYS A 21 -6.48 -14.49 -5.14
N PRO A 22 -6.34 -13.15 -5.03
CA PRO A 22 -6.29 -12.31 -6.20
C PRO A 22 -5.00 -12.57 -7.00
N ARG A 23 -5.04 -12.26 -8.28
CA ARG A 23 -3.88 -12.34 -9.18
C ARG A 23 -2.89 -11.19 -8.94
N SER A 24 -3.39 -10.03 -8.52
CA SER A 24 -2.56 -8.84 -8.36
C SER A 24 -2.96 -7.96 -7.16
N ILE A 25 -2.01 -7.15 -6.72
CA ILE A 25 -2.20 -6.01 -5.81
C ILE A 25 -1.70 -4.76 -6.51
N VAL A 26 -2.50 -3.70 -6.46
CA VAL A 26 -2.11 -2.38 -6.94
C VAL A 26 -1.79 -1.50 -5.74
N TYR A 27 -0.72 -0.72 -5.79
CA TYR A 27 -0.40 0.25 -4.77
C TYR A 27 -0.24 1.66 -5.34
N ILE A 28 -0.54 2.66 -4.50
CA ILE A 28 -0.37 4.08 -4.80
C ILE A 28 0.41 4.69 -3.64
N ILE A 29 1.51 5.37 -3.96
CA ILE A 29 2.21 6.27 -3.04
C ILE A 29 1.63 7.67 -3.27
N ALA A 30 1.00 8.22 -2.24
CA ALA A 30 0.24 9.46 -2.31
C ALA A 30 0.78 10.52 -1.36
N GLN A 31 0.56 11.78 -1.73
CA GLN A 31 0.86 12.90 -0.85
C GLN A 31 -0.08 12.92 0.36
N THR A 32 0.46 13.20 1.53
CA THR A 32 -0.34 13.55 2.72
C THR A 32 -0.69 15.04 2.72
N ILE A 33 -1.63 15.47 3.56
CA ILE A 33 -1.88 16.90 3.81
C ILE A 33 -1.02 17.35 5.00
N PRO A 34 -0.22 18.44 4.88
CA PRO A 34 -0.04 19.30 3.71
C PRO A 34 0.72 18.60 2.57
N ALA A 35 0.33 18.91 1.32
CA ALA A 35 0.71 18.27 0.05
C ALA A 35 2.20 18.46 -0.35
N LYS A 36 3.10 18.03 0.53
CA LYS A 36 4.56 18.14 0.35
C LYS A 36 5.24 16.77 0.35
N ASP A 37 4.68 15.81 1.08
CA ASP A 37 5.35 14.56 1.42
C ASP A 37 4.60 13.36 0.84
N LEU A 38 5.30 12.50 0.08
CA LEU A 38 4.80 11.23 -0.49
C LEU A 38 4.77 10.13 0.57
N THR A 39 4.00 10.34 1.63
CA THR A 39 4.09 9.55 2.87
C THR A 39 2.80 8.82 3.24
N SER A 40 1.91 8.61 2.27
CA SER A 40 0.77 7.72 2.40
C SER A 40 0.83 6.60 1.38
N LEU A 41 0.54 5.38 1.83
CA LEU A 41 0.40 4.19 1.00
C LEU A 41 -1.07 3.79 0.93
N LYS A 42 -1.58 3.60 -0.28
CA LYS A 42 -2.88 2.97 -0.53
C LYS A 42 -2.65 1.66 -1.28
N LEU A 43 -3.05 0.55 -0.69
CA LEU A 43 -3.09 -0.76 -1.33
C LEU A 43 -4.52 -1.03 -1.80
N ILE A 44 -4.65 -1.59 -2.99
CA ILE A 44 -5.91 -1.92 -3.64
C ILE A 44 -5.86 -3.40 -4.00
N LEU A 45 -6.86 -4.13 -3.51
CA LEU A 45 -7.10 -5.53 -3.82
C LEU A 45 -8.25 -5.62 -4.82
N PRO A 46 -7.97 -5.75 -6.12
CA PRO A 46 -9.00 -6.01 -7.10
C PRO A 46 -9.49 -7.46 -6.96
N VAL A 47 -10.79 -7.62 -6.73
CA VAL A 47 -11.45 -8.93 -6.81
C VAL A 47 -12.69 -8.81 -7.70
N GLU A 48 -13.19 -9.93 -8.20
CA GLU A 48 -14.38 -9.90 -9.04
C GLU A 48 -15.57 -9.29 -8.29
N GLY A 49 -16.18 -8.25 -8.86
CA GLY A 49 -17.34 -7.56 -8.28
C GLY A 49 -17.04 -6.64 -7.08
N ALA A 50 -15.80 -6.57 -6.57
CA ALA A 50 -15.46 -5.72 -5.43
C ALA A 50 -14.00 -5.22 -5.41
N GLN A 51 -13.74 -4.14 -4.70
CA GLN A 51 -12.41 -3.62 -4.43
C GLN A 51 -12.22 -3.38 -2.94
N TYR A 52 -11.12 -3.89 -2.39
CA TYR A 52 -10.75 -3.60 -1.00
C TYR A 52 -9.58 -2.64 -0.99
N PHE A 53 -9.67 -1.56 -0.23
CA PHE A 53 -8.58 -0.59 -0.08
C PHE A 53 -8.09 -0.53 1.36
N PHE A 54 -6.78 -0.63 1.51
CA PHE A 54 -6.07 -0.42 2.76
C PHE A 54 -5.24 0.85 2.63
N ILE A 55 -5.40 1.77 3.59
CA ILE A 55 -4.65 3.03 3.62
C ILE A 55 -3.80 3.06 4.87
N ASP A 56 -2.53 3.40 4.68
CA ASP A 56 -1.58 3.71 5.73
C ASP A 56 -0.89 5.04 5.49
N CYS A 57 -0.63 5.77 6.57
CA CYS A 57 -0.04 7.09 6.53
C CYS A 57 1.13 7.13 7.52
N ALA A 58 2.12 7.95 7.23
CA ALA A 58 3.28 8.11 8.10
C ALA A 58 2.89 8.58 9.51
N LYS A 59 3.65 8.08 10.48
CA LYS A 59 3.75 8.60 11.84
C LYS A 59 5.23 8.65 12.19
N GLY A 60 5.83 9.84 12.14
CA GLY A 60 7.28 10.00 12.24
C GLY A 60 8.00 9.47 10.99
N ASN A 61 9.02 8.63 11.16
CA ASN A 61 9.87 8.11 10.08
C ASN A 61 9.39 6.77 9.48
N LYS A 62 8.15 6.36 9.73
CA LYS A 62 7.58 5.12 9.19
C LYS A 62 6.07 5.22 9.00
N LEU A 63 5.52 4.34 8.17
CA LEU A 63 4.09 4.10 8.05
C LEU A 63 3.53 3.49 9.34
N ARG A 64 2.36 3.99 9.79
CA ARG A 64 1.83 3.69 11.12
C ARG A 64 1.41 2.22 11.30
N LYS A 65 0.89 1.57 10.25
CA LYS A 65 0.32 0.22 10.33
C LYS A 65 1.24 -0.86 9.75
N THR A 66 1.98 -0.55 8.69
CA THR A 66 2.90 -1.49 8.03
C THR A 66 4.33 -1.38 8.57
N GLY A 67 4.72 -0.21 9.08
CA GLY A 67 6.08 0.03 9.56
C GLY A 67 7.10 0.29 8.46
N ILE A 68 6.69 0.37 7.18
CA ILE A 68 7.55 0.74 6.05
C ILE A 68 8.21 2.10 6.34
N LEU A 69 9.50 2.21 6.07
CA LEU A 69 10.28 3.41 6.36
C LEU A 69 9.89 4.58 5.45
N ILE A 70 10.03 5.78 5.99
CA ILE A 70 9.93 7.03 5.24
C ILE A 70 11.34 7.58 5.08
N HIS A 71 11.76 7.71 3.83
CA HIS A 71 13.05 8.27 3.45
C HIS A 71 12.99 9.80 3.39
N THR A 72 14.15 10.43 3.43
CA THR A 72 14.28 11.88 3.29
C THR A 72 15.43 12.19 2.34
N ASP A 73 15.15 12.95 1.29
CA ASP A 73 16.18 13.34 0.32
C ASP A 73 17.04 14.50 0.85
N LYS A 74 18.08 14.87 0.09
CA LYS A 74 18.97 16.01 0.43
C LYS A 74 18.26 17.36 0.48
N LYS A 75 17.06 17.48 -0.12
CA LYS A 75 16.22 18.69 -0.13
C LYS A 75 15.20 18.68 1.02
N GLY A 76 15.19 17.63 1.85
CA GLY A 76 14.26 17.46 2.96
C GLY A 76 12.88 16.95 2.56
N ASN A 77 12.70 16.47 1.33
CA ASN A 77 11.44 15.87 0.88
C ASN A 77 11.31 14.46 1.45
N ARG A 78 10.14 14.13 1.98
CA ARG A 78 9.88 12.82 2.58
C ARG A 78 9.07 11.95 1.64
N PHE A 79 9.47 10.69 1.50
CA PHE A 79 8.87 9.78 0.53
C PHE A 79 8.96 8.32 0.98
N ILE A 80 8.09 7.50 0.40
CA ILE A 80 8.17 6.04 0.45
C ILE A 80 8.89 5.59 -0.82
N GLU A 81 9.81 4.64 -0.70
CA GLU A 81 10.44 4.01 -1.87
C GLU A 81 9.57 2.88 -2.41
N ASP A 82 9.49 2.76 -3.73
CA ASP A 82 8.74 1.69 -4.40
C ASP A 82 9.23 0.29 -4.00
N ASP A 83 10.54 0.12 -3.89
CA ASP A 83 11.13 -1.19 -3.59
C ASP A 83 10.84 -1.62 -2.15
N ASP A 84 10.82 -0.69 -1.19
CA ASP A 84 10.36 -0.96 0.18
C ASP A 84 8.91 -1.50 0.20
N VAL A 85 8.03 -0.95 -0.64
CA VAL A 85 6.64 -1.41 -0.74
C VAL A 85 6.58 -2.82 -1.32
N LYS A 86 7.30 -3.07 -2.42
CA LYS A 86 7.32 -4.39 -3.08
C LYS A 86 7.91 -5.45 -2.15
N ASP A 87 9.02 -5.16 -1.50
CA ASP A 87 9.71 -6.10 -0.61
C ASP A 87 8.88 -6.38 0.64
N PHE A 88 8.23 -5.35 1.20
CA PHE A 88 7.28 -5.53 2.28
C PHE A 88 6.13 -6.47 1.87
N LEU A 89 5.50 -6.23 0.71
CA LEU A 89 4.37 -7.03 0.23
C LEU A 89 4.79 -8.47 -0.04
N LYS A 90 5.91 -8.69 -0.74
CA LYS A 90 6.45 -10.04 -1.00
C LYS A 90 6.75 -10.80 0.28
N THR A 91 7.45 -10.15 1.21
CA THR A 91 7.85 -10.75 2.49
C THR A 91 6.65 -11.09 3.38
N GLN A 92 5.68 -10.18 3.46
CA GLN A 92 4.54 -10.33 4.38
C GLN A 92 3.41 -11.21 3.85
N LEU A 93 3.26 -11.30 2.52
CA LEU A 93 2.21 -12.10 1.90
C LEU A 93 2.69 -13.50 1.52
N GLN A 94 4.00 -13.69 1.27
CA GLN A 94 4.61 -14.98 0.91
C GLN A 94 3.88 -15.66 -0.27
N ARG A 95 3.51 -14.86 -1.28
CA ARG A 95 2.81 -15.29 -2.49
C ARG A 95 3.64 -14.91 -3.70
N GLU A 96 4.32 -15.89 -4.28
CA GLU A 96 5.18 -15.71 -5.46
C GLU A 96 4.38 -15.51 -6.76
N ASP A 97 3.13 -15.97 -6.77
CA ASP A 97 2.19 -15.85 -7.89
C ASP A 97 1.49 -14.48 -7.98
N LEU A 98 1.74 -13.60 -7.01
CA LEU A 98 1.03 -12.34 -6.90
C LEU A 98 1.78 -11.21 -7.62
N GLU A 99 1.12 -10.63 -8.62
CA GLU A 99 1.67 -9.48 -9.35
C GLU A 99 1.49 -8.18 -8.53
N ILE A 100 2.53 -7.36 -8.44
CA ILE A 100 2.51 -6.11 -7.67
C ILE A 100 2.76 -4.94 -8.62
N PHE A 101 1.78 -4.04 -8.73
CA PHE A 101 1.84 -2.90 -9.66
C PHE A 101 1.76 -1.57 -8.92
N SER A 102 2.69 -0.65 -9.24
CA SER A 102 2.55 0.76 -8.89
C SER A 102 1.53 1.42 -9.81
N TYR A 103 0.61 2.22 -9.26
CA TYR A 103 -0.24 3.10 -10.03
C TYR A 103 0.08 4.56 -9.70
N TRP A 104 0.52 5.30 -10.73
CA TRP A 104 0.83 6.72 -10.64
C TRP A 104 -0.31 7.51 -11.27
N THR A 105 -0.91 8.42 -10.50
CA THR A 105 -1.78 9.46 -11.06
C THR A 105 -0.90 10.66 -11.40
N ILE A 106 -0.74 10.92 -12.71
CA ILE A 106 -0.10 12.13 -13.26
C ILE A 106 -0.94 13.36 -12.88
#